data_AF-A0A946P6N5-F1
#
_entry.id   AF-A0A946P6N5-F1
#
_cell.length_a   1.000
_cell.length_b   1.000
_cell.length_c   1.000
_cell.angle_alpha   90.00
_cell.angle_beta   90.00
_cell.angle_gamma   90.00
#
_symmetry.space_group_name_H-M   'P 1'
#
loop_
_entity.id
_entity.type
_entity.pdbx_description
1 polymer ?
#
loop_
_entity_poly.entity_id
_entity_poly.type
_entity_poly.pdbx_seq_one_letter_code
_entity_poly.pdbx_strand_id
1 'polypeptide(L)'
;MSGWQALFEEVKNQDFIIVSVAMDAEIEAARPWVDEASPAFVTLIDKNHQLSSLYNMVNVPQAVWIDEDGKIVRPTESGGSIDILREFDMEIMGFKPEAMERAAAAKATYTGAVKDWAINGKESPYAFDPDAARDHVEPMTDDMALAHTKFQLGQFLLKNGRENEANELFSECRDLHPDSWNIFRQTSEKMETGIAAGEAFWGKVMSLGDKEYYKTVDMPGMS
;
A
#
# COMPACT_ATOMS: atom_id res chain seq x y z
N MET A 1 -0.93 -19.42 -6.54
CA MET A 1 -1.49 -18.30 -7.32
C MET A 1 -2.00 -17.27 -6.33
N SER A 2 -1.57 -16.00 -6.42
CA SER A 2 -2.03 -14.97 -5.49
C SER A 2 -3.54 -14.73 -5.63
N GLY A 3 -4.22 -14.26 -4.58
CA GLY A 3 -5.67 -13.99 -4.63
C GLY A 3 -6.04 -12.96 -5.71
N TRP A 4 -5.17 -11.98 -5.98
CA TRP A 4 -5.35 -11.00 -7.06
C TRP A 4 -5.26 -11.60 -8.45
N GLN A 5 -4.34 -12.56 -8.65
CA GLN A 5 -4.21 -13.26 -9.93
C GLN A 5 -5.46 -14.10 -10.22
N ALA A 6 -5.95 -14.85 -9.22
CA ALA A 6 -7.17 -15.63 -9.36
C ALA A 6 -8.38 -14.74 -9.67
N LEU A 7 -8.53 -13.63 -8.94
CA LEU A 7 -9.57 -12.63 -9.21
C LEU A 7 -9.51 -12.14 -10.66
N PHE A 8 -8.36 -11.67 -11.12
CA PHE A 8 -8.24 -11.09 -12.45
C PHE A 8 -8.56 -12.10 -13.55
N GLU A 9 -8.11 -13.36 -13.41
CA GLU A 9 -8.44 -14.42 -14.37
C GLU A 9 -9.95 -14.65 -14.51
N GLU A 10 -10.72 -14.44 -13.44
CA GLU A 10 -12.19 -14.58 -13.46
C GLU A 10 -12.91 -13.40 -14.13
N VAL A 11 -12.39 -12.18 -14.00
CA VAL A 11 -13.06 -10.95 -14.46
C VAL A 11 -12.40 -10.24 -15.64
N LYS A 12 -11.24 -10.69 -16.14
CA LYS A 12 -10.51 -10.04 -17.25
C LYS A 12 -11.26 -9.95 -18.57
N ASN A 13 -12.37 -10.68 -18.73
CA ASN A 13 -13.24 -10.59 -19.90
C ASN A 13 -14.36 -9.54 -19.72
N GLN A 14 -14.48 -8.95 -18.54
CA GLN A 14 -15.27 -7.74 -18.31
C GLN A 14 -14.45 -6.51 -18.73
N ASP A 15 -15.08 -5.34 -18.74
CA ASP A 15 -14.39 -4.05 -18.93
C ASP A 15 -13.65 -3.65 -17.64
N PHE A 16 -12.68 -4.48 -17.24
CA PHE A 16 -11.98 -4.38 -15.96
C PHE A 16 -10.48 -4.68 -16.11
N ILE A 17 -9.65 -3.87 -15.44
CA ILE A 17 -8.20 -4.05 -15.41
C ILE A 17 -7.66 -3.86 -14.00
N ILE A 18 -6.65 -4.66 -13.64
CA ILE A 18 -5.81 -4.38 -12.48
C ILE A 18 -4.53 -3.71 -12.97
N VAL A 19 -4.14 -2.63 -12.32
CA VAL A 19 -2.81 -2.03 -12.46
C VAL A 19 -2.12 -2.16 -11.11
N SER A 20 -1.18 -3.10 -11.00
CA SER A 20 -0.32 -3.20 -9.81
C SER A 20 0.86 -2.24 -9.95
N VAL A 21 1.23 -1.59 -8.85
CA VAL A 21 2.34 -0.65 -8.84
C VAL A 21 3.26 -0.94 -7.65
N ALA A 22 4.51 -1.32 -7.95
CA ALA A 22 5.54 -1.45 -6.94
C ALA A 22 6.09 -0.06 -6.60
N MET A 23 5.95 0.37 -5.34
CA MET A 23 6.49 1.64 -4.85
C MET A 23 7.94 1.45 -4.39
N ASP A 24 8.85 1.29 -5.35
CA ASP A 24 10.27 1.06 -5.06
C ASP A 24 11.17 2.00 -5.87
N ALA A 25 12.03 2.74 -5.17
CA ALA A 25 13.02 3.65 -5.76
C ALA A 25 14.05 2.93 -6.65
N GLU A 26 14.30 1.66 -6.36
CA GLU A 26 15.30 0.79 -6.98
C GLU A 26 14.60 -0.26 -7.85
N ILE A 27 14.55 0.01 -9.17
CA ILE A 27 13.87 -0.88 -10.14
C ILE A 27 14.39 -2.32 -10.06
N GLU A 28 15.71 -2.49 -9.92
CA GLU A 28 16.34 -3.82 -9.87
C GLU A 28 16.03 -4.57 -8.56
N ALA A 29 15.64 -3.89 -7.49
CA ALA A 29 15.18 -4.53 -6.26
C ALA A 29 13.77 -5.11 -6.41
N ALA A 30 12.90 -4.43 -7.17
CA ALA A 30 11.53 -4.87 -7.42
C ALA A 30 11.41 -5.94 -8.52
N ARG A 31 12.26 -5.86 -9.55
CA ARG A 31 12.18 -6.70 -10.77
C ARG A 31 12.12 -8.21 -10.49
N PRO A 32 12.97 -8.81 -9.63
CA PRO A 32 12.93 -10.25 -9.39
C PRO A 32 11.57 -10.75 -8.88
N TRP A 33 10.93 -9.96 -8.00
CA TRP A 33 9.62 -10.30 -7.44
C TRP A 33 8.50 -10.20 -8.48
N VAL A 34 8.58 -9.21 -9.38
CA VAL A 34 7.62 -9.06 -10.49
C VAL A 34 7.77 -10.21 -11.48
N ASP A 35 9.00 -10.55 -11.86
CA ASP A 35 9.30 -11.62 -12.80
C ASP A 35 8.87 -12.99 -12.24
N GLU A 36 9.10 -13.25 -10.95
CA GLU A 36 8.63 -14.47 -10.27
C GLU A 36 7.10 -14.54 -10.20
N ALA A 37 6.44 -13.42 -9.87
CA ALA A 37 4.99 -13.38 -9.76
C ALA A 37 4.27 -13.55 -11.11
N SER A 38 4.90 -13.13 -12.22
CA SER A 38 4.39 -13.22 -13.59
C SER A 38 2.89 -12.88 -13.71
N PRO A 39 2.50 -11.65 -13.34
CA PRO A 39 1.10 -11.26 -13.25
C PRO A 39 0.44 -11.23 -14.64
N ALA A 40 -0.84 -11.63 -14.73
CA ALA A 40 -1.60 -11.52 -15.98
C ALA A 40 -2.17 -10.11 -16.24
N PHE A 41 -1.95 -9.18 -15.33
CA PHE A 41 -2.43 -7.81 -15.38
C PHE A 41 -1.26 -6.82 -15.50
N VAL A 42 -1.57 -5.54 -15.73
CA VAL A 42 -0.53 -4.51 -15.92
C VAL A 42 0.24 -4.31 -14.62
N THR A 43 1.57 -4.25 -14.72
CA THR A 43 2.45 -3.99 -13.59
C THR A 43 3.40 -2.84 -13.91
N LEU A 44 3.49 -1.88 -12.99
CA LEU A 44 4.34 -0.70 -13.07
C LEU A 44 5.27 -0.63 -11.85
N ILE A 45 6.34 0.15 -11.96
CA ILE A 45 7.22 0.49 -10.84
C ILE A 45 7.23 2.01 -10.68
N ASP A 46 6.76 2.49 -9.53
CA ASP A 46 6.78 3.90 -9.16
C ASP A 46 8.13 4.26 -8.51
N LYS A 47 9.16 4.39 -9.36
CA LYS A 47 10.54 4.65 -8.95
C LYS A 47 10.79 6.00 -8.27
N ASN A 48 9.78 6.86 -8.27
CA ASN A 48 9.84 8.21 -7.73
C ASN A 48 8.80 8.42 -6.62
N HIS A 49 8.03 7.39 -6.25
CA HIS A 49 6.95 7.52 -5.26
C HIS A 49 6.00 8.69 -5.58
N GLN A 50 5.67 8.87 -6.87
CA GLN A 50 4.71 9.86 -7.33
C GLN A 50 3.28 9.42 -7.08
N LEU A 51 2.99 8.13 -7.25
CA LEU A 51 1.67 7.56 -6.98
C LEU A 51 1.33 7.71 -5.50
N SER A 52 2.27 7.37 -4.61
CA SER A 52 2.06 7.49 -3.17
C SER A 52 1.83 8.93 -2.72
N SER A 53 2.52 9.90 -3.34
CA SER A 53 2.27 11.33 -3.11
C SER A 53 0.92 11.80 -3.66
N LEU A 54 0.48 11.35 -4.84
CA LEU A 54 -0.76 11.81 -5.47
C LEU A 54 -2.02 11.22 -4.79
N TYR A 55 -1.94 9.98 -4.34
CA TYR A 55 -3.05 9.25 -3.74
C TYR A 55 -2.97 9.17 -2.21
N ASN A 56 -2.03 9.88 -1.60
CA ASN A 56 -1.79 9.86 -0.15
C ASN A 56 -1.62 8.42 0.40
N MET A 57 -0.90 7.58 -0.34
CA MET A 57 -0.65 6.19 0.05
C MET A 57 0.52 6.13 1.03
N VAL A 58 0.22 5.71 2.25
CA VAL A 58 1.15 5.69 3.38
C VAL A 58 1.76 4.31 3.60
N ASN A 59 1.19 3.23 3.03
CA ASN A 59 1.66 1.87 3.26
C ASN A 59 1.40 0.96 2.04
N VAL A 60 1.85 -0.30 2.11
CA VAL A 60 1.55 -1.34 1.11
C VAL A 60 1.18 -2.67 1.79
N PRO A 61 0.14 -3.38 1.33
CA PRO A 61 -0.66 -3.06 0.15
C PRO A 61 -1.69 -1.96 0.40
N GLN A 62 -1.95 -1.16 -0.63
CA GLN A 62 -3.10 -0.25 -0.69
C GLN A 62 -3.70 -0.29 -2.11
N ALA A 63 -4.97 0.04 -2.23
CA ALA A 63 -5.73 0.02 -3.49
C ALA A 63 -6.64 1.25 -3.60
N VAL A 64 -6.97 1.60 -4.84
CA VAL A 64 -7.93 2.65 -5.22
C VAL A 64 -8.78 2.08 -6.36
N TRP A 65 -10.10 2.28 -6.30
CA TRP A 65 -11.01 1.84 -7.36
C TRP A 65 -11.42 3.04 -8.19
N ILE A 66 -11.23 2.95 -9.50
CA ILE A 66 -11.48 4.03 -10.45
C ILE A 66 -12.43 3.50 -11.53
N ASP A 67 -13.59 4.13 -11.68
CA ASP A 67 -14.59 3.76 -12.68
C ASP A 67 -14.20 4.13 -14.12
N GLU A 68 -15.05 3.77 -15.07
CA GLU A 68 -14.86 4.01 -16.50
C GLU A 68 -14.79 5.50 -16.89
N ASP A 69 -15.35 6.39 -16.06
CA ASP A 69 -15.33 7.85 -16.23
C ASP A 69 -14.11 8.50 -15.55
N GLY A 70 -13.22 7.68 -14.96
CA GLY A 70 -12.03 8.13 -14.25
C GLY A 70 -12.33 8.74 -12.88
N LYS A 71 -13.44 8.33 -12.23
CA LYS A 71 -13.80 8.76 -10.87
C LYS A 71 -13.39 7.72 -9.85
N ILE A 72 -12.86 8.19 -8.73
CA ILE A 72 -12.56 7.35 -7.59
C ILE A 72 -13.89 6.97 -6.92
N VAL A 73 -14.21 5.68 -6.95
CA VAL A 73 -15.39 5.09 -6.28
C VAL A 73 -15.02 4.38 -4.98
N ARG A 74 -13.73 4.10 -4.76
CA ARG A 74 -13.15 3.81 -3.45
C ARG A 74 -11.76 4.43 -3.37
N PRO A 75 -11.51 5.41 -2.47
CA PRO A 75 -10.20 6.03 -2.31
C PRO A 75 -9.20 5.06 -1.66
N THR A 76 -7.99 5.56 -1.41
CA THR A 76 -6.89 4.78 -0.86
C THR A 76 -7.29 4.02 0.41
N GLU A 77 -7.28 2.71 0.34
CA GLU A 77 -7.56 1.80 1.44
C GLU A 77 -6.61 0.59 1.42
N SER A 78 -6.60 -0.26 2.45
CA SER A 78 -5.59 -1.32 2.64
C SER A 78 -5.64 -2.49 1.63
N GLY A 79 -6.50 -2.43 0.61
CA GLY A 79 -6.58 -3.44 -0.44
C GLY A 79 -6.90 -4.85 0.08
N GLY A 80 -7.65 -4.96 1.17
CA GLY A 80 -8.02 -6.23 1.80
C GLY A 80 -7.10 -6.70 2.93
N SER A 81 -6.11 -5.88 3.34
CA SER A 81 -5.31 -6.15 4.53
C SER A 81 -5.98 -5.62 5.80
N ILE A 82 -5.90 -6.37 6.89
CA ILE A 82 -6.35 -5.97 8.23
C ILE A 82 -5.15 -5.82 9.17
N ASP A 83 -5.31 -5.11 10.28
CA ASP A 83 -4.23 -4.84 11.25
C ASP A 83 -3.94 -6.04 12.16
N ILE A 84 -3.50 -7.15 11.57
CA ILE A 84 -2.98 -8.30 12.33
C ILE A 84 -1.52 -8.10 12.74
N LEU A 85 -0.83 -7.04 12.29
CA LEU A 85 0.60 -6.86 12.57
C LEU A 85 0.87 -6.75 14.08
N ARG A 86 -0.09 -6.23 14.83
CA ARG A 86 -0.10 -6.18 16.30
C ARG A 86 -0.11 -7.55 16.98
N GLU A 87 -0.53 -8.59 16.26
CA GLU A 87 -0.58 -9.98 16.72
C GLU A 87 0.64 -10.78 16.27
N PHE A 88 1.65 -10.11 15.69
CA PHE A 88 2.91 -10.75 15.36
C PHE A 88 3.58 -11.25 16.64
N ASP A 89 3.82 -12.56 16.67
CA ASP A 89 4.42 -13.24 17.80
C ASP A 89 5.94 -13.35 17.57
N MET A 90 6.68 -12.63 18.40
CA MET A 90 8.15 -12.57 18.35
C MET A 90 8.81 -13.89 18.78
N GLU A 91 8.13 -14.78 19.50
CA GLU A 91 8.70 -16.06 19.93
C GLU A 91 8.75 -17.06 18.76
N ILE A 92 7.69 -17.07 17.94
CA ILE A 92 7.60 -17.95 16.76
C ILE A 92 7.98 -17.23 15.45
N MET A 93 8.28 -15.93 15.53
CA MET A 93 8.56 -15.06 14.38
C MET A 93 7.48 -15.16 13.29
N GLY A 94 6.22 -15.06 13.70
CA GLY A 94 5.08 -15.24 12.80
C GLY A 94 3.73 -14.89 13.42
N PHE A 95 2.67 -15.16 12.69
CA PHE A 95 1.28 -14.98 13.15
C PHE A 95 0.68 -16.31 13.59
N LYS A 96 -0.19 -16.24 14.60
CA LYS A 96 -1.00 -17.40 15.00
C LYS A 96 -1.98 -17.79 13.89
N PRO A 97 -2.36 -19.07 13.77
CA PRO A 97 -3.29 -19.53 12.74
C PRO A 97 -4.59 -18.72 12.68
N GLU A 98 -5.14 -18.32 13.82
CA GLU A 98 -6.40 -17.58 13.91
C GLU A 98 -6.28 -16.16 13.29
N ALA A 99 -5.13 -15.50 13.45
CA ALA A 99 -4.86 -14.20 12.83
C ALA A 99 -4.71 -14.34 11.31
N MET A 100 -4.04 -15.41 10.86
CA MET A 100 -3.88 -15.72 9.44
C MET A 100 -5.22 -16.07 8.77
N GLU A 101 -6.09 -16.81 9.45
CA GLU A 101 -7.44 -17.13 8.98
C GLU A 101 -8.29 -15.87 8.82
N ARG A 102 -8.25 -14.94 9.78
CA ARG A 102 -8.93 -13.65 9.67
C ARG A 102 -8.38 -12.81 8.51
N ALA A 103 -7.06 -12.74 8.36
CA ALA A 103 -6.46 -12.00 7.25
C ALA A 103 -6.82 -12.60 5.88
N ALA A 104 -6.88 -13.93 5.78
CA ALA A 104 -7.33 -14.61 4.57
C ALA A 104 -8.82 -14.36 4.29
N ALA A 105 -9.68 -14.38 5.30
CA ALA A 105 -11.10 -14.09 5.18
C ALA A 105 -11.34 -12.65 4.73
N ALA A 106 -10.71 -11.66 5.37
CA ALA A 106 -10.78 -10.26 4.97
C ALA A 106 -10.28 -10.05 3.54
N LYS A 107 -9.19 -10.73 3.16
CA LYS A 107 -8.69 -10.67 1.79
C LYS A 107 -9.70 -11.20 0.78
N ALA A 108 -10.35 -12.33 1.09
CA ALA A 108 -11.38 -12.92 0.25
C ALA A 108 -12.60 -12.01 0.13
N THR A 109 -13.08 -11.42 1.24
CA THR A 109 -14.15 -10.41 1.26
C THR A 109 -13.84 -9.26 0.31
N TYR A 110 -12.65 -8.67 0.45
CA TYR A 110 -12.23 -7.54 -0.38
C TYR A 110 -12.17 -7.90 -1.87
N THR A 111 -11.54 -9.03 -2.22
CA THR A 111 -11.47 -9.46 -3.63
C THR A 111 -12.84 -9.85 -4.19
N GLY A 112 -13.76 -10.35 -3.34
CA GLY A 112 -15.13 -10.62 -3.71
C GLY A 112 -15.91 -9.33 -4.03
N ALA A 113 -15.68 -8.27 -3.26
CA ALA A 113 -16.24 -6.96 -3.54
C ALA A 113 -15.70 -6.34 -4.84
N VAL A 114 -14.39 -6.46 -5.10
CA VAL A 114 -13.80 -6.04 -6.38
C VAL A 114 -14.42 -6.82 -7.55
N LYS A 115 -14.61 -8.13 -7.39
CA LYS A 115 -15.26 -8.98 -8.40
C LYS A 115 -16.69 -8.53 -8.69
N ASP A 116 -17.46 -8.28 -7.64
CA ASP A 116 -18.84 -7.78 -7.76
C ASP A 116 -18.86 -6.45 -8.52
N TRP A 117 -18.00 -5.52 -8.16
CA TRP A 117 -17.85 -4.24 -8.85
C TRP A 117 -17.44 -4.39 -10.32
N ALA A 118 -16.48 -5.27 -10.63
CA ALA A 118 -16.08 -5.55 -12.00
C ALA A 118 -17.22 -6.12 -12.88
N ILE A 119 -18.23 -6.76 -12.29
CA ILE A 119 -19.37 -7.35 -13.00
C ILE A 119 -20.56 -6.39 -13.06
N ASN A 120 -20.84 -5.67 -11.96
CA ASN A 120 -22.04 -4.86 -11.79
C ASN A 120 -21.81 -3.36 -12.00
N GLY A 121 -20.55 -2.92 -12.11
CA GLY A 121 -20.18 -1.51 -12.24
C GLY A 121 -20.77 -0.66 -11.11
N LYS A 122 -21.34 0.49 -11.47
CA LYS A 122 -22.00 1.42 -10.53
C LYS A 122 -23.15 0.84 -9.71
N GLU A 123 -23.73 -0.29 -10.12
CA GLU A 123 -24.81 -0.95 -9.36
C GLU A 123 -24.26 -1.83 -8.22
N SER A 124 -22.93 -1.98 -8.15
CA SER A 124 -22.29 -2.70 -7.05
C SER A 124 -22.50 -1.97 -5.72
N PRO A 125 -22.94 -2.66 -4.66
CA PRO A 125 -23.13 -2.05 -3.35
C PRO A 125 -21.81 -1.66 -2.66
N TYR A 126 -20.67 -2.05 -3.23
CA TYR A 126 -19.34 -1.78 -2.69
C TYR A 126 -18.70 -0.51 -3.26
N ALA A 127 -19.22 0.02 -4.37
CA ALA A 127 -18.77 1.29 -4.93
C ALA A 127 -19.43 2.45 -4.16
N PHE A 128 -18.64 3.42 -3.73
CA PHE A 128 -19.18 4.62 -3.12
C PHE A 128 -19.75 5.56 -4.18
N ASP A 129 -20.79 6.29 -3.81
CA ASP A 129 -21.19 7.49 -4.55
C ASP A 129 -20.13 8.61 -4.40
N PRO A 130 -20.17 9.69 -5.20
CA PRO A 130 -19.15 10.72 -5.19
C PRO A 130 -18.98 11.46 -3.84
N ASP A 131 -20.03 11.59 -3.05
CA ASP A 131 -19.97 12.29 -1.76
C ASP A 131 -19.33 11.37 -0.71
N ALA A 132 -19.79 10.11 -0.66
CA ALA A 132 -19.18 9.08 0.19
C ALA A 132 -17.69 8.88 -0.18
N ALA A 133 -17.34 8.79 -1.46
CA ALA A 133 -15.94 8.65 -1.88
C ALA A 133 -15.08 9.83 -1.40
N ARG A 134 -15.60 11.07 -1.46
CA ARG A 134 -14.93 12.27 -0.98
C ARG A 134 -14.72 12.25 0.54
N ASP A 135 -15.75 11.86 1.28
CA ASP A 135 -15.69 11.79 2.76
C ASP A 135 -14.66 10.77 3.26
N HIS A 136 -14.31 9.77 2.42
CA HIS A 136 -13.29 8.77 2.70
C HIS A 136 -11.87 9.17 2.22
N VAL A 137 -11.68 10.33 1.58
CA VAL A 137 -10.34 10.80 1.19
C VAL A 137 -9.66 11.46 2.39
N GLU A 138 -8.54 10.89 2.81
CA GLU A 138 -7.67 11.50 3.81
C GLU A 138 -7.01 12.78 3.25
N PRO A 139 -7.10 13.92 3.95
CA PRO A 139 -6.55 15.18 3.46
C PRO A 139 -5.02 15.13 3.42
N MET A 140 -4.44 15.69 2.35
CA MET A 140 -3.02 15.98 2.27
C MET A 140 -2.75 17.31 2.99
N THR A 141 -1.99 17.28 4.08
CA THR A 141 -1.54 18.49 4.77
C THR A 141 -0.29 19.08 4.10
N ASP A 142 0.02 20.34 4.40
CA ASP A 142 1.25 20.99 3.91
C ASP A 142 2.52 20.25 4.38
N ASP A 143 2.53 19.73 5.60
CA ASP A 143 3.65 18.96 6.14
C ASP A 143 3.81 17.61 5.40
N MET A 144 2.71 16.92 5.10
CA MET A 144 2.74 15.69 4.31
C MET A 144 3.25 15.97 2.88
N ALA A 145 2.76 17.03 2.23
CA ALA A 145 3.22 17.44 0.91
C ALA A 145 4.72 17.81 0.91
N LEU A 146 5.18 18.51 1.95
CA LEU A 146 6.58 18.85 2.14
C LEU A 146 7.43 17.58 2.38
N ALA A 147 6.93 16.62 3.15
CA ALA A 147 7.59 15.34 3.37
C ALA A 147 7.80 14.59 2.05
N HIS A 148 6.76 14.45 1.22
CA HIS A 148 6.87 13.79 -0.09
C HIS A 148 7.86 14.52 -1.02
N THR A 149 7.84 15.86 -1.02
CA THR A 149 8.78 16.68 -1.81
C THR A 149 10.23 16.46 -1.36
N LYS A 150 10.49 16.52 -0.05
CA LYS A 150 11.83 16.28 0.52
C LYS A 150 12.30 14.86 0.25
N PHE A 151 11.42 13.88 0.38
CA PHE A 151 11.72 12.48 0.08
C PHE A 151 12.12 12.27 -1.39
N GLN A 152 11.37 12.84 -2.33
CA GLN A 152 11.70 12.77 -3.76
C GLN A 152 13.04 13.45 -4.08
N LEU A 153 13.30 14.62 -3.47
CA LEU A 153 14.59 15.29 -3.58
C LEU A 153 15.72 14.43 -3.00
N GLY A 154 15.54 13.87 -1.80
CA GLY A 154 16.51 12.98 -1.17
C GLY A 154 16.84 11.76 -2.02
N GLN A 155 15.84 11.14 -2.65
CA GLN A 155 16.06 10.04 -3.60
C GLN A 155 16.88 10.47 -4.81
N PHE A 156 16.61 11.67 -5.36
CA PHE A 156 17.41 12.22 -6.44
C PHE A 156 18.85 12.48 -6.01
N LEU A 157 19.08 13.04 -4.82
CA LEU A 157 20.41 13.29 -4.28
C LEU A 157 21.20 12.01 -4.05
N LEU A 158 20.57 11.00 -3.46
CA LEU A 158 21.17 9.69 -3.24
C LEU A 158 21.64 9.07 -4.56
N LYS A 159 20.78 9.08 -5.59
CA LYS A 159 21.11 8.60 -6.95
C LYS A 159 22.26 9.36 -7.62
N ASN A 160 22.59 10.57 -7.14
CA ASN A 160 23.68 11.40 -7.62
C ASN A 160 24.89 11.42 -6.66
N GLY A 161 24.97 10.48 -5.71
CA GLY A 161 26.12 10.33 -4.81
C GLY A 161 26.20 11.38 -3.68
N ARG A 162 25.12 12.12 -3.42
CA ARG A 162 25.03 13.11 -2.33
C ARG A 162 24.36 12.52 -1.10
N GLU A 163 24.99 11.50 -0.54
CA GLU A 163 24.42 10.67 0.55
C GLU A 163 24.08 11.47 1.81
N ASN A 164 24.99 12.33 2.27
CA ASN A 164 24.77 13.12 3.50
C ASN A 164 23.52 14.00 3.39
N GLU A 165 23.40 14.74 2.28
CA GLU A 165 22.26 15.64 2.05
C GLU A 165 20.96 14.88 1.78
N ALA A 166 21.04 13.69 1.18
CA ALA A 166 19.89 12.80 1.06
C ALA A 166 19.41 12.31 2.44
N ASN A 167 20.34 11.90 3.30
CA ASN A 167 20.02 11.38 4.64
C ASN A 167 19.42 12.45 5.56
N GLU A 168 19.88 13.71 5.45
CA GLU A 168 19.26 14.84 6.14
C GLU A 168 17.78 15.01 5.71
N LEU A 169 17.52 15.04 4.39
CA LEU A 169 16.15 15.14 3.86
C LEU A 169 15.28 13.94 4.24
N PHE A 170 15.84 12.73 4.27
CA PHE A 170 15.14 11.53 4.69
C PHE A 170 14.75 11.54 6.16
N SER A 171 15.60 12.11 7.03
CA SER A 171 15.22 12.34 8.42
C SER A 171 14.05 13.30 8.51
N GLU A 172 14.16 14.46 7.86
CA GLU A 172 13.13 15.49 7.92
C GLU A 172 11.78 15.02 7.37
N CYS A 173 11.76 14.24 6.28
CA CYS A 173 10.48 13.75 5.74
C CYS A 173 9.82 12.71 6.65
N ARG A 174 10.61 11.89 7.38
CA ARG A 174 10.04 10.96 8.39
C ARG A 174 9.46 11.72 9.59
N ASP A 175 10.05 12.84 9.97
CA ASP A 175 9.53 13.69 11.05
C ASP A 175 8.25 14.44 10.64
N LEU A 176 8.19 14.93 9.40
CA LEU A 176 7.03 15.63 8.85
C LEU A 176 5.83 14.72 8.56
N HIS A 177 6.07 13.48 8.14
CA HIS A 177 5.02 12.51 7.84
C HIS A 177 5.31 11.15 8.52
N PRO A 178 5.20 11.08 9.86
CA PRO A 178 5.58 9.90 10.64
C PRO A 178 4.71 8.67 10.34
N ASP A 179 3.55 8.87 9.72
CA ASP A 179 2.59 7.82 9.39
C ASP A 179 2.87 7.13 8.06
N SER A 180 3.76 7.70 7.25
CA SER A 180 4.16 7.11 5.97
C SER A 180 5.16 5.98 6.18
N TRP A 181 4.63 4.77 6.29
CA TRP A 181 5.40 3.52 6.22
C TRP A 181 6.14 3.37 4.89
N ASN A 182 5.60 3.91 3.80
CA ASN A 182 6.28 3.94 2.49
C ASN A 182 7.58 4.76 2.56
N ILE A 183 7.52 6.00 3.07
CA ILE A 183 8.72 6.83 3.27
C ILE A 183 9.67 6.16 4.25
N PHE A 184 9.15 5.67 5.39
CA PHE A 184 9.97 5.00 6.40
C PHE A 184 10.73 3.80 5.82
N ARG A 185 10.05 2.87 5.14
CA ARG A 185 10.66 1.65 4.60
C ARG A 185 11.63 1.93 3.46
N GLN A 186 11.36 2.91 2.60
CA GLN A 186 12.27 3.26 1.50
C GLN A 186 13.56 3.94 1.99
N THR A 187 13.51 4.62 3.14
CA THR A 187 14.63 5.40 3.70
C THR A 187 15.31 4.75 4.90
N SER A 188 14.89 3.53 5.25
CA SER A 188 15.48 2.73 6.32
C SER A 188 16.39 1.66 5.76
N GLU A 189 17.30 1.15 6.59
CA GLU A 189 18.14 0.02 6.22
C GLU A 189 17.30 -1.21 5.87
N LYS A 190 17.69 -1.86 4.77
CA LYS A 190 17.11 -3.12 4.31
C LYS A 190 17.93 -4.28 4.89
N MET A 191 17.26 -5.37 5.25
CA MET A 191 17.92 -6.63 5.57
C MET A 191 18.67 -7.18 4.34
N GLU A 192 19.52 -8.20 4.52
CA GLU A 192 20.18 -8.89 3.40
C GLU A 192 19.19 -9.47 2.37
N THR A 193 17.96 -9.75 2.80
CA THR A 193 16.86 -10.20 1.94
C THR A 193 16.27 -9.08 1.07
N GLY A 194 16.74 -7.84 1.21
CA GLY A 194 16.19 -6.64 0.57
C GLY A 194 14.95 -6.07 1.25
N ILE A 195 14.48 -6.68 2.34
CA ILE A 195 13.24 -6.29 3.03
C ILE A 195 13.56 -5.32 4.18
N ALA A 196 12.86 -4.19 4.23
CA ALA A 196 12.91 -3.24 5.34
C ALA A 196 12.04 -3.70 6.53
N ALA A 197 12.43 -4.81 7.17
CA ALA A 197 11.74 -5.41 8.33
C ALA A 197 12.71 -5.74 9.50
N GLY A 198 13.80 -4.98 9.62
CA GLY A 198 14.80 -5.13 10.67
C GLY A 198 14.39 -4.50 12.02
N GLU A 199 15.38 -4.28 12.89
CA GLU A 199 15.16 -3.75 14.26
C GLU A 199 14.40 -2.42 14.27
N ALA A 200 14.76 -1.47 13.41
CA ALA A 200 14.09 -0.17 13.32
C ALA A 200 12.60 -0.30 12.94
N PHE A 201 12.26 -1.25 12.06
CA PHE A 201 10.88 -1.52 11.67
C PHE A 201 10.07 -2.02 12.86
N TRP A 202 10.57 -3.05 13.57
CA TRP A 202 9.89 -3.58 14.74
C TRP A 202 9.83 -2.57 15.89
N GLY A 203 10.87 -1.76 16.09
CA GLY A 203 10.85 -0.65 17.04
C GLY A 203 9.71 0.34 16.75
N LYS A 204 9.51 0.71 15.47
CA LYS A 204 8.41 1.58 15.05
C LYS A 204 7.04 0.91 15.19
N VAL A 205 6.93 -0.38 14.90
CA VAL A 205 5.67 -1.14 15.09
C VAL A 205 5.30 -1.16 16.58
N MET A 206 6.25 -1.46 17.45
CA MET A 206 6.03 -1.50 18.91
C MET A 206 5.75 -0.11 19.49
N SER A 207 6.18 0.98 18.84
CA SER A 207 5.90 2.35 19.28
C SER A 207 4.54 2.88 18.81
N LEU A 208 3.74 2.12 18.07
CA LEU A 208 2.44 2.57 17.57
C LEU A 208 1.42 2.84 18.69
N GLY A 209 1.57 2.22 19.88
CA GLY A 209 0.56 2.30 20.94
C GLY A 209 -0.81 1.85 20.42
N ASP A 210 -1.82 2.72 20.51
CA ASP A 210 -3.18 2.45 20.04
C ASP A 210 -3.40 2.75 18.54
N LYS A 211 -2.40 3.27 17.83
CA LYS A 211 -2.53 3.69 16.42
C LYS A 211 -2.48 2.52 15.42
N GLU A 212 -3.54 2.30 14.66
CA GLU A 212 -3.61 1.22 13.67
C GLU A 212 -2.47 1.28 12.63
N TYR A 213 -1.92 0.12 12.26
CA TYR A 213 -0.96 -0.03 11.16
C TYR A 213 -1.66 -0.02 9.79
N TYR A 214 -2.86 -0.61 9.73
CA TYR A 214 -3.81 -0.47 8.63
C TYR A 214 -5.14 0.01 9.17
N LYS A 215 -5.66 1.12 8.63
CA LYS A 215 -7.04 1.51 8.87
C LYS A 215 -7.99 0.41 8.38
N THR A 216 -9.02 0.12 9.17
CA THR A 216 -10.07 -0.82 8.78
C THR A 216 -10.80 -0.29 7.54
N VAL A 217 -10.97 -1.16 6.53
CA VAL A 217 -11.71 -0.82 5.31
C VAL A 217 -13.20 -0.71 5.66
N ASP A 218 -13.85 0.39 5.26
CA ASP A 218 -15.30 0.53 5.38
C ASP A 218 -16.01 -0.37 4.36
N MET A 219 -16.15 -1.64 4.73
CA MET A 219 -16.76 -2.69 3.93
C MET A 219 -17.22 -3.82 4.86
N PRO A 220 -18.44 -4.37 4.67
CA PRO A 220 -18.94 -5.47 5.48
C PRO A 220 -17.99 -6.67 5.47
N GLY A 221 -17.61 -7.18 6.65
CA GLY A 221 -16.75 -8.36 6.79
C GLY A 221 -15.25 -8.08 6.76
N MET A 222 -14.83 -6.82 6.89
CA MET A 222 -13.42 -6.41 6.96
C MET A 222 -12.86 -6.27 8.39
N SER A 223 -13.59 -6.71 9.42
CA SER A 223 -13.22 -6.66 10.85
C SER A 223 -12.86 -8.02 11.43
#